data_AF-A0A3N5EXJ3-F1
#
_entry.id   AF-A0A3N5EXJ3-F1
#
_cell.length_a   1.000
_cell.length_b   1.000
_cell.length_c   1.000
_cell.angle_alpha   90.00
_cell.angle_beta   90.00
_cell.angle_gamma   90.00
#
_symmetry.space_group_name_H-M   'P 1'
#
loop_
_entity.id
_entity.type
_entity.pdbx_description
1 polymer ?
#
loop_
_entity_poly.entity_id
_entity_poly.type
_entity_poly.pdbx_seq_one_letter_code
_entity_poly.pdbx_strand_id
1 'polypeptide(L)' 'EPDLDLARHGIDTLVLLEQKTKGNLLKEEEELLKNILYDVKLRYVKAVKK' A
#
# COMPACT_ATOMS: atom_id res chain seq x y z
N GLU A 1 -2.05 6.25 20.41
CA GLU A 1 -1.52 4.99 19.83
C GLU A 1 -1.35 5.11 18.31
N PRO A 2 -0.57 4.24 17.65
CA PRO A 2 -0.71 4.06 16.20
C PRO A 2 -2.13 3.60 15.86
N ASP A 3 -2.81 4.34 14.99
CA ASP A 3 -4.16 4.04 14.53
C ASP A 3 -4.11 3.00 13.39
N LEU A 4 -4.27 1.73 13.77
CA LEU A 4 -4.17 0.59 12.85
C LEU A 4 -5.32 0.60 11.82
N ASP A 5 -6.51 1.08 12.20
CA ASP A 5 -7.64 1.16 11.27
C ASP A 5 -7.38 2.22 10.19
N LEU A 6 -6.84 3.38 10.57
CA LEU A 6 -6.42 4.40 9.60
C LEU A 6 -5.34 3.88 8.64
N ALA A 7 -4.36 3.14 9.17
CA ALA A 7 -3.31 2.54 8.35
C ALA A 7 -3.85 1.49 7.36
N ARG A 8 -4.82 0.67 7.80
CA ARG A 8 -5.50 -0.30 6.93
C ARG A 8 -6.27 0.39 5.81
N HIS A 9 -7.06 1.41 6.15
CA HIS A 9 -7.77 2.23 5.16
C HIS A 9 -6.82 2.87 4.13
N GLY A 10 -5.65 3.34 4.57
CA GLY A 10 -4.61 3.87 3.68
C GLY A 10 -4.08 2.81 2.70
N ILE A 11 -3.79 1.60 3.19
CA ILE A 11 -3.37 0.47 2.34
C ILE A 11 -4.44 0.10 1.34
N ASP A 12 -5.70 -0.03 1.78
CA ASP A 12 -6.82 -0.39 0.91
C ASP A 12 -7.05 0.66 -0.19
N THR A 13 -6.89 1.94 0.15
CA THR A 13 -6.97 3.04 -0.84
C THR A 13 -5.85 2.93 -1.88
N LEU A 14 -4.62 2.65 -1.46
CA LEU A 14 -3.48 2.46 -2.36
C LEU A 14 -3.67 1.24 -3.28
N VAL A 15 -4.21 0.13 -2.76
CA VAL A 15 -4.57 -1.05 -3.57
C VAL A 15 -5.66 -0.72 -4.58
N LEU A 16 -6.68 0.04 -4.17
CA LEU A 16 -7.75 0.47 -5.07
C LEU A 16 -7.22 1.37 -6.20
N LEU A 17 -6.26 2.25 -5.88
CA LEU A 17 -5.58 3.09 -6.86
C LEU A 17 -4.74 2.24 -7.83
N GLU A 18 -3.92 1.31 -7.34
CA GLU A 18 -3.17 0.36 -8.19
C GLU A 18 -4.11 -0.34 -9.18
N GLN A 19 -5.24 -0.87 -8.70
CA GLN A 19 -6.18 -1.56 -9.57
C GLN A 19 -6.83 -0.65 -10.61
N LYS A 20 -7.14 0.60 -10.26
CA LYS A 20 -7.72 1.57 -11.19
C LYS A 20 -6.70 2.13 -12.19
N THR A 21 -5.42 2.19 -11.82
CA THR A 21 -4.35 2.68 -12.69
C THR A 21 -3.66 1.57 -13.48
N LYS A 22 -3.94 0.29 -13.16
CA LYS A 22 -3.43 -0.87 -13.89
C LYS A 22 -3.72 -0.76 -15.40
N GLY A 23 -2.66 -0.82 -16.20
CA GLY A 23 -2.73 -0.67 -17.66
C GLY A 23 -2.54 0.78 -18.17
N ASN A 24 -2.58 1.78 -17.28
CA ASN A 24 -2.22 3.17 -17.58
C ASN A 24 -0.83 3.56 -17.03
N LEU A 25 -0.22 2.69 -16.22
CA LEU A 25 1.10 2.92 -15.61
C LEU A 25 2.23 2.44 -16.53
N LEU A 26 3.33 3.18 -16.55
CA LEU A 26 4.61 2.71 -17.07
C LEU A 26 5.18 1.61 -16.14
N LYS A 27 6.06 0.75 -16.67
CA LYS A 27 6.68 -0.33 -15.88
C LYS A 27 7.35 0.17 -14.60
N GLU A 28 8.04 1.31 -14.68
CA GLU A 28 8.73 1.92 -13.55
C GLU A 28 7.76 2.43 -12.49
N GLU A 29 6.61 2.98 -12.90
CA GLU A 29 5.57 3.44 -11.99
C GLU A 29 4.86 2.27 -11.30
N GLU A 30 4.63 1.17 -12.03
CA GLU A 30 4.05 -0.06 -11.46
C GLU A 30 5.00 -0.68 -10.41
N GLU A 31 6.30 -0.75 -10.71
CA GLU A 31 7.30 -1.24 -9.75
C GLU A 31 7.42 -0.33 -8.52
N LEU A 32 7.43 0.98 -8.71
CA LEU A 32 7.46 1.95 -7.61
C LEU A 32 6.23 1.77 -6.70
N LEU A 33 5.04 1.67 -7.30
CA LEU A 33 3.79 1.54 -6.55
C LEU A 33 3.75 0.22 -5.77
N LYS A 34 4.20 -0.89 -6.38
CA LYS A 34 4.35 -2.19 -5.72
C LYS A 34 5.32 -2.14 -4.55
N ASN A 35 6.47 -1.49 -4.73
CA ASN A 35 7.48 -1.34 -3.67
C ASN A 35 6.92 -0.55 -2.48
N ILE A 36 6.24 0.57 -2.73
CA ILE A 36 5.61 1.38 -1.68
C ILE A 36 4.52 0.57 -0.95
N LEU A 37 3.63 -0.10 -1.69
CA LEU A 37 2.58 -0.94 -1.12
C LEU A 37 3.15 -2.05 -0.23
N TYR A 38 4.24 -2.68 -0.68
CA TYR A 38 4.93 -3.72 0.08
C TYR A 38 5.51 -3.18 1.38
N ASP A 39 6.21 -2.05 1.33
CA ASP A 39 6.83 -1.41 2.49
C ASP A 39 5.77 -1.03 3.56
N VAL A 40 4.67 -0.39 3.12
CA VAL A 40 3.57 0.02 4.00
C VAL A 40 2.87 -1.20 4.62
N LYS A 41 2.59 -2.25 3.83
CA LYS A 41 2.03 -3.51 4.35
C LYS A 41 2.94 -4.15 5.39
N LEU A 42 4.25 -4.17 5.15
CA LEU A 42 5.23 -4.78 6.06
C LEU A 42 5.31 -4.00 7.39
N ARG A 43 5.28 -2.66 7.33
CA ARG A 43 5.21 -1.79 8.51
C ARG A 43 3.92 -1.98 9.29
N TYR A 44 2.79 -2.10 8.59
CA TYR A 44 1.49 -2.39 9.21
C TYR A 44 1.48 -3.74 9.92
N VAL A 45 1.96 -4.82 9.29
CA VAL A 45 2.06 -6.15 9.92
C VAL A 45 2.97 -6.10 11.16
N LYS A 46 4.09 -5.38 11.09
CA LYS A 46 4.98 -5.18 12.25
C LYS A 46 4.29 -4.42 13.38
N ALA A 47 3.47 -3.41 13.06
CA ALA A 47 2.72 -2.64 14.04
C ALA A 47 1.58 -3.44 14.67
N VAL A 48 0.92 -4.32 13.90
CA VAL A 48 -0.14 -5.22 14.39
C VAL A 48 0.42 -6.35 15.25
N LYS A 49 1.63 -6.84 14.95
CA LYS A 49 2.31 -7.90 15.74
C LYS A 49 2.97 -7.40 17.03
N LYS A 50 3.00 -6.09 17.26
CA LYS A 50 3.61 -5.46 18.43
C LYS A 50 2.56 -5.22 19.51
#